data_AF-A0A519J540-F1
#
_entry.id   AF-A0A519J540-F1
#
_cell.length_a   1.000
_cell.length_b   1.000
_cell.length_c   1.000
_cell.angle_alpha   90.00
_cell.angle_beta   90.00
_cell.angle_gamma   90.00
#
_symmetry.space_group_name_H-M   'P 1'
#
loop_
_entity.id
_entity.type
_entity.pdbx_description
1 polymer ?
#
loop_
_entity_poly.entity_id
_entity_poly.type
_entity_poly.pdbx_seq_one_letter_code
_entity_poly.pdbx_strand_id
1 'polypeptide(L)'
;MTGAEMNALQRKKTFGRRSTPLALGLSGLALAGCAGSFAPRTDPESPLAPRVEALVAANRTYPRWADFPTATALTPPAQIAGRVAGLNTTSIALAAEVAGLEWTLADPDAFAADVMRQIDSTPIDPTSAQTLAEIEAFAESLRQRGKAPPPVDRR
;
A
#
# COMPACT_ATOMS: atom_id res chain seq x y z
N MET A 1 14.73 -5.10 24.42
CA MET A 1 15.04 -6.05 23.34
C MET A 1 15.22 -5.27 22.05
N THR A 2 16.45 -5.16 21.55
CA THR A 2 16.75 -4.39 20.33
C THR A 2 16.86 -5.33 19.13
N GLY A 3 16.42 -4.89 17.95
CA GLY A 3 16.32 -5.72 16.74
C GLY A 3 17.63 -6.34 16.22
N ALA A 4 18.78 -5.99 16.81
CA ALA A 4 20.07 -6.59 16.51
C ALA A 4 20.23 -8.02 17.08
N GLU A 5 19.47 -8.42 18.12
CA GLU A 5 19.56 -9.77 18.70
C GLU A 5 18.82 -10.84 17.88
N MET A 6 17.85 -10.47 17.04
CA MET A 6 17.05 -11.44 16.26
C MET A 6 17.76 -12.01 15.03
N ASN A 7 18.98 -11.56 14.70
CA ASN A 7 19.68 -11.94 13.47
C ASN A 7 21.10 -12.47 13.71
N ALA A 8 21.34 -13.09 14.86
CA ALA A 8 22.54 -13.87 15.08
C ALA A 8 22.46 -15.18 14.26
N LEU A 9 23.17 -15.22 13.12
CA LEU A 9 23.42 -16.45 12.37
C LEU A 9 24.14 -17.46 13.28
N GLN A 10 23.39 -18.38 13.90
CA GLN A 10 23.96 -19.48 14.65
C GLN A 10 24.71 -20.41 13.68
N ARG A 11 26.04 -20.27 13.62
CA ARG A 11 26.92 -21.22 12.92
C ARG A 11 26.82 -22.57 13.62
N LYS A 12 26.04 -23.48 13.03
CA LYS A 12 25.96 -24.89 13.45
C LYS A 12 27.37 -25.50 13.33
N LYS A 13 28.04 -25.74 14.47
CA LYS A 13 29.31 -26.49 14.53
C LYS A 13 29.03 -27.95 14.16
N THR A 14 29.12 -28.29 12.88
CA THR A 14 29.25 -29.69 12.47
C THR A 14 30.68 -30.13 12.71
N PHE A 15 30.83 -30.86 13.81
CA PHE A 15 32.01 -31.57 14.26
C PHE A 15 32.60 -32.41 13.13
N GLY A 16 33.93 -32.31 12.94
CA GLY A 16 34.62 -33.01 11.87
C GLY A 16 34.51 -34.52 11.96
N ARG A 17 34.23 -35.16 10.83
CA ARG A 17 34.70 -36.52 10.52
C ARG A 17 35.15 -36.54 9.07
N ARG A 18 36.42 -36.91 8.90
CA ARG A 18 37.07 -37.20 7.62
C ARG A 18 36.44 -38.45 7.01
N SER A 19 36.06 -38.39 5.74
CA SER A 19 36.01 -39.54 4.83
C SER A 19 35.76 -39.08 3.39
N THR A 20 36.83 -39.07 2.60
CA THR A 20 36.99 -39.53 1.20
C THR A 20 35.99 -39.08 0.10
N PRO A 21 36.48 -38.55 -1.05
CA PRO A 21 35.64 -38.07 -2.15
C PRO A 21 35.38 -39.16 -3.20
N LEU A 22 34.12 -39.46 -3.50
CA LEU A 22 33.73 -40.11 -4.76
C LEU A 22 32.24 -39.92 -5.03
N ALA A 23 31.92 -39.35 -6.19
CA ALA A 23 30.68 -39.45 -6.98
C ALA A 23 30.27 -38.08 -7.56
N LEU A 24 30.97 -37.70 -8.62
CA LEU A 24 30.53 -36.72 -9.59
C LEU A 24 29.46 -37.40 -10.47
N GLY A 25 28.33 -36.74 -10.68
CA GLY A 25 27.36 -37.08 -11.72
C GLY A 25 26.13 -37.84 -11.24
N LEU A 26 25.00 -37.12 -11.12
CA LEU A 26 23.63 -37.53 -11.48
C LEU A 26 22.54 -36.64 -10.80
N SER A 27 22.89 -35.50 -10.21
CA SER A 27 21.91 -34.65 -9.51
C SER A 27 21.18 -33.62 -10.39
N GLY A 28 21.39 -33.62 -11.72
CA GLY A 28 20.90 -32.57 -12.61
C GLY A 28 19.46 -32.72 -13.14
N LEU A 29 18.83 -33.88 -12.97
CA LEU A 29 17.52 -34.19 -13.60
C LEU A 29 16.31 -34.07 -12.66
N ALA A 30 16.52 -33.81 -11.37
CA ALA A 30 15.44 -33.81 -10.37
C ALA A 30 14.77 -32.44 -10.12
N LEU A 31 15.19 -31.37 -10.80
CA LEU A 31 14.69 -30.01 -10.58
C LEU A 31 13.60 -29.56 -11.59
N ALA A 32 13.24 -30.40 -12.57
CA ALA A 32 12.19 -30.10 -13.55
C ALA A 32 10.76 -30.48 -13.08
N GLY A 33 10.61 -31.11 -11.91
CA GLY A 33 9.37 -31.75 -11.48
C GLY A 33 8.26 -30.83 -10.93
N CYS A 34 8.54 -29.55 -10.64
CA CYS A 34 7.57 -28.69 -9.93
C CYS A 34 6.94 -27.58 -10.78
N ALA A 35 7.28 -27.48 -12.08
CA ALA A 35 6.79 -26.40 -12.96
C ALA A 35 5.76 -26.84 -14.02
N GLY A 36 5.48 -28.13 -14.16
CA GLY A 36 4.56 -28.62 -15.19
C GLY A 36 3.69 -29.75 -14.66
N SER A 37 2.41 -29.46 -14.39
CA SER A 37 1.28 -30.40 -14.61
C SER A 37 -0.06 -29.89 -14.02
N PHE A 38 -0.23 -28.60 -13.73
CA PHE A 38 -1.58 -28.10 -13.45
C PHE A 38 -2.32 -27.81 -14.77
N ALA A 39 -2.98 -28.83 -15.32
CA ALA A 39 -3.85 -28.74 -16.48
C ALA A 39 -5.27 -29.20 -16.10
N PRO A 40 -5.99 -28.41 -15.27
CA PRO A 40 -7.35 -28.75 -14.88
C PRO A 40 -8.22 -28.83 -16.13
N ARG A 41 -8.85 -29.99 -16.36
CA ARG A 41 -9.81 -30.19 -17.44
C ARG A 41 -11.21 -29.96 -16.88
N THR A 42 -11.99 -29.13 -17.57
CA THR A 42 -13.41 -28.97 -17.28
C THR A 42 -14.13 -30.25 -17.68
N ASP A 43 -15.07 -30.71 -16.85
CA ASP A 43 -15.92 -31.87 -17.14
C ASP A 43 -16.78 -31.60 -18.39
N PRO A 44 -16.67 -32.41 -19.47
CA PRO A 44 -17.42 -32.20 -20.70
C PRO A 44 -18.93 -32.39 -20.55
N GLU A 45 -19.41 -33.09 -19.51
CA GLU A 45 -20.84 -33.25 -19.25
C GLU A 45 -21.44 -32.07 -18.49
N SER A 46 -20.62 -31.10 -18.05
CA SER A 46 -21.10 -29.93 -17.32
C SER A 46 -21.82 -28.94 -18.25
N PRO A 47 -23.05 -28.49 -17.91
CA PRO A 47 -23.73 -27.43 -18.66
C PRO A 47 -22.99 -26.08 -18.59
N LEU A 48 -22.01 -25.93 -17.69
CA LEU A 48 -21.18 -24.74 -17.57
C LEU A 48 -19.87 -24.83 -18.35
N ALA A 49 -19.54 -25.98 -18.95
CA ALA A 49 -18.32 -26.21 -19.71
C ALA A 49 -18.00 -25.09 -20.74
N PRO A 50 -18.92 -24.67 -21.63
CA PRO A 50 -18.61 -23.64 -22.62
C PRO A 50 -18.31 -22.26 -21.99
N ARG A 51 -18.97 -21.94 -20.86
CA ARG A 51 -18.74 -20.68 -20.15
C ARG A 51 -17.37 -20.69 -19.45
N VAL A 52 -17.01 -21.80 -18.82
CA VAL A 52 -15.71 -21.97 -18.17
C VAL A 52 -14.58 -21.93 -19.21
N GLU A 53 -14.75 -22.60 -20.34
CA GLU A 53 -13.77 -22.57 -21.44
C GLU A 53 -13.58 -21.16 -22.01
N ALA A 54 -14.66 -20.41 -22.24
CA ALA A 54 -14.59 -19.02 -22.70
C ALA A 54 -13.84 -18.12 -21.70
N LEU A 55 -14.10 -18.26 -20.40
CA LEU A 55 -13.40 -17.51 -19.35
C LEU A 55 -11.92 -17.88 -19.27
N VAL A 56 -11.61 -19.17 -19.33
CA VAL A 56 -10.22 -19.64 -19.32
C VAL A 56 -9.50 -19.10 -20.55
N ALA A 57 -10.05 -19.29 -21.76
CA ALA A 57 -9.46 -18.83 -23.02
C ALA A 57 -9.19 -17.31 -23.02
N ALA A 58 -10.15 -16.50 -22.55
CA ALA A 58 -10.02 -15.06 -22.45
C ALA A 58 -8.93 -14.59 -21.46
N ASN A 59 -8.61 -15.41 -20.45
CA ASN A 59 -7.65 -15.07 -19.39
C ASN A 59 -6.39 -15.96 -19.41
N ARG A 60 -6.10 -16.69 -20.49
CA ARG A 60 -4.88 -17.53 -20.56
C ARG A 60 -3.61 -16.70 -20.67
N THR A 61 -3.69 -15.47 -21.15
CA THR A 61 -2.54 -14.59 -21.36
C THR A 61 -2.23 -13.81 -20.08
N TYR A 62 -1.73 -14.51 -19.06
CA TYR A 62 -1.08 -13.85 -17.94
C TYR A 62 0.39 -13.56 -18.29
N PRO A 63 0.95 -12.42 -17.83
CA PRO A 63 2.38 -12.19 -17.89
C PRO A 63 3.12 -13.35 -17.24
N ARG A 64 4.10 -13.91 -17.94
CA ARG A 64 4.98 -14.93 -17.36
C ARG A 64 5.93 -14.25 -16.40
N TRP A 65 6.46 -15.01 -15.44
CA TRP A 65 7.52 -14.53 -14.56
C TRP A 65 8.73 -13.94 -15.31
N ALA A 66 9.03 -14.47 -16.50
CA ALA A 66 10.08 -13.97 -17.38
C ALA A 66 9.73 -12.66 -18.11
N ASP A 67 8.45 -12.30 -18.19
CA ASP A 67 7.98 -11.07 -18.84
C ASP A 67 8.04 -9.87 -17.87
N PHE A 68 8.27 -10.10 -16.57
CA PHE A 68 8.55 -9.03 -15.62
C PHE A 68 9.98 -8.52 -15.79
N PRO A 69 10.20 -7.19 -15.71
CA PRO A 69 11.54 -6.64 -15.80
C PRO A 69 12.42 -7.20 -14.68
N THR A 70 13.59 -7.70 -15.04
CA THR A 70 14.58 -8.13 -14.05
C THR A 70 15.08 -6.88 -13.32
N ALA A 71 15.03 -6.89 -11.98
CA ALA A 71 15.57 -5.79 -11.18
C ALA A 71 17.06 -5.60 -11.54
N THR A 72 17.39 -4.43 -12.09
CA THR A 72 18.69 -4.19 -12.73
C THR A 72 19.82 -4.04 -11.71
N ALA A 73 19.50 -3.60 -10.49
CA ALA A 73 20.41 -3.60 -9.36
C ALA A 73 19.62 -3.52 -8.05
N LEU A 74 19.96 -4.38 -7.08
CA LEU A 74 19.50 -4.22 -5.71
C LEU A 74 20.32 -3.13 -5.03
N THR A 75 19.69 -2.34 -4.16
CA THR A 75 20.41 -1.36 -3.34
C THR A 75 21.39 -2.12 -2.41
N PRO A 76 22.69 -1.76 -2.37
CA PRO A 76 23.65 -2.42 -1.49
C PRO A 76 23.23 -2.33 -0.01
N PRO A 77 23.41 -3.39 0.80
CA PRO A 77 23.03 -3.38 2.22
C PRO A 77 23.64 -2.22 3.01
N ALA A 78 24.87 -1.82 2.69
CA ALA A 78 25.54 -0.68 3.34
C ALA A 78 24.81 0.66 3.09
N GLN A 79 24.23 0.86 1.91
CA GLN A 79 23.45 2.07 1.63
C GLN A 79 22.14 2.08 2.41
N ILE A 80 21.48 0.91 2.54
CA ILE A 80 20.27 0.78 3.36
C ILE A 80 20.60 1.07 4.83
N ALA A 81 21.69 0.49 5.35
CA ALA A 81 22.16 0.75 6.71
C ALA A 81 22.46 2.24 6.95
N GLY A 82 23.10 2.91 5.99
CA GLY A 82 23.35 4.35 6.05
C GLY A 82 22.05 5.19 6.10
N ARG A 83 21.04 4.84 5.29
CA ARG A 83 19.73 5.51 5.32
C ARG A 83 19.01 5.30 6.66
N VAL A 84 19.04 4.09 7.19
CA VAL A 84 18.43 3.77 8.49
C VAL A 84 19.14 4.51 9.63
N ALA A 85 20.48 4.57 9.60
CA ALA A 85 21.24 5.35 10.57
C ALA A 85 20.86 6.85 10.51
N GLY A 86 20.77 7.42 9.31
CA GLY A 86 20.32 8.80 9.11
C GLY A 86 18.90 9.05 9.66
N LEU A 87 17.95 8.17 9.35
CA LEU A 87 16.58 8.25 9.87
C LEU A 87 16.54 8.20 11.40
N ASN A 88 17.35 7.34 12.02
CA ASN A 88 17.43 7.27 13.49
C ASN A 88 17.98 8.58 14.08
N THR A 89 19.01 9.17 13.47
CA THR A 89 19.55 10.46 13.91
C THR A 89 18.50 11.57 13.80
N THR A 90 17.79 11.66 12.68
CA THR A 90 16.71 12.65 12.50
C THR A 90 15.57 12.43 13.49
N SER A 91 15.19 11.18 13.76
CA SER A 91 14.16 10.84 14.74
C SER A 91 14.54 11.28 16.16
N ILE A 92 15.80 11.06 16.57
CA ILE A 92 16.30 11.52 17.87
C ILE A 92 16.30 13.05 17.97
N ALA A 93 16.73 13.74 16.93
CA ALA A 93 16.72 15.20 16.89
C ALA A 93 15.28 15.74 17.00
N LEU A 94 14.35 15.20 16.21
CA LEU A 94 12.93 15.55 16.27
C LEU A 94 12.33 15.29 17.66
N ALA A 95 12.67 14.18 18.29
CA ALA A 95 12.19 13.88 19.65
C ALA A 95 12.69 14.91 20.67
N ALA A 96 13.94 15.38 20.53
CA ALA A 96 14.49 16.43 21.38
C ALA A 96 13.79 17.78 21.15
N GLU A 97 13.52 18.13 19.88
CA GLU A 97 12.76 19.33 19.53
C GLU A 97 11.34 19.29 20.12
N VAL A 98 10.63 18.17 19.94
CA VAL A 98 9.28 17.98 20.49
C VAL A 98 9.26 18.00 22.01
N ALA A 99 10.26 17.41 22.67
CA ALA A 99 10.37 17.45 24.13
C ALA A 99 10.62 18.86 24.69
N GLY A 100 11.18 19.77 23.88
CA GLY A 100 11.36 21.17 24.23
C GLY A 100 10.13 22.04 23.98
N LEU A 101 9.07 21.52 23.35
CA LEU A 101 7.84 22.26 23.13
C LEU A 101 7.08 22.38 24.46
N GLU A 102 6.86 23.63 24.88
CA GLU A 102 5.92 23.94 25.95
C GLU A 102 4.48 23.83 25.41
N TRP A 103 3.75 22.83 25.86
CA TRP A 103 2.35 22.64 25.48
C TRP A 103 1.46 23.50 26.38
N THR A 104 1.06 24.67 25.89
CA THR A 104 0.26 25.62 26.67
C THR A 104 -1.24 25.29 26.70
N LEU A 105 -1.70 24.30 25.94
CA LEU A 105 -3.10 23.87 25.92
C LEU A 105 -3.35 22.86 27.05
N ALA A 106 -3.72 23.38 28.22
CA ALA A 106 -3.93 22.57 29.43
C ALA A 106 -5.25 21.79 29.43
N ASP A 107 -6.32 22.36 28.87
CA ASP A 107 -7.65 21.76 28.81
C ASP A 107 -8.24 21.91 27.39
N PRO A 108 -8.18 20.85 26.56
CA PRO A 108 -8.69 20.91 25.20
C PRO A 108 -10.22 21.05 25.15
N ASP A 109 -10.93 20.51 26.14
CA ASP A 109 -12.40 20.56 26.18
C ASP A 109 -12.87 21.97 26.58
N ALA A 110 -12.20 22.60 27.56
CA ALA A 110 -12.49 23.99 27.90
C ALA A 110 -12.14 24.95 26.76
N PHE A 111 -11.01 24.73 26.07
CA PHE A 111 -10.66 25.51 24.88
C PHE A 111 -11.69 25.36 23.77
N ALA A 112 -12.13 24.14 23.47
CA ALA A 112 -13.18 23.89 22.48
C ALA A 112 -14.50 24.57 22.86
N ALA A 113 -14.90 24.48 24.14
CA ALA A 113 -16.09 25.15 24.64
C ALA A 113 -15.99 26.69 24.55
N ASP A 114 -14.79 27.25 24.77
CA ASP A 114 -14.54 28.69 24.64
C ASP A 114 -14.62 29.16 23.19
N VAL A 115 -14.01 28.42 22.26
CA VAL A 115 -14.11 28.68 20.82
C VAL A 115 -15.57 28.63 20.36
N MET A 116 -16.33 27.61 20.77
CA MET A 116 -17.75 27.51 20.43
C MET A 116 -18.55 28.69 20.98
N ARG A 117 -18.28 29.09 22.23
CA ARG A 117 -18.91 30.28 22.84
C ARG A 117 -18.56 31.56 22.08
N GLN A 118 -17.34 31.69 21.57
CA GLN A 118 -16.92 32.84 20.78
C GLN A 118 -17.61 32.88 19.41
N ILE A 119 -17.74 31.73 18.74
CA ILE A 119 -18.50 31.59 17.50
C ILE A 119 -19.97 31.97 17.74
N ASP A 120 -20.58 31.41 18.79
CA ASP A 120 -21.99 31.66 19.13
C ASP A 120 -22.24 33.11 19.56
N SER A 121 -21.24 33.77 20.18
CA SER A 121 -21.36 35.17 20.61
C SER A 121 -21.10 36.17 19.48
N THR A 122 -20.59 35.73 18.34
CA THR A 122 -20.42 36.58 17.15
C THR A 122 -21.77 36.73 16.47
N PRO A 123 -22.39 37.92 16.46
CA PRO A 123 -23.64 38.13 15.75
C PRO A 123 -23.40 37.88 14.27
N ILE A 124 -24.13 36.93 13.69
CA ILE A 124 -24.17 36.76 12.24
C ILE A 124 -24.68 38.09 11.67
N ASP A 125 -23.88 38.73 10.82
CA ASP A 125 -24.29 39.94 10.13
C ASP A 125 -25.60 39.61 9.38
N PRO A 126 -26.70 40.36 9.57
CA PRO A 126 -27.95 40.09 8.89
C PRO A 126 -27.81 40.10 7.36
N THR A 127 -26.78 40.76 6.81
CA THR A 127 -26.46 40.70 5.36
C THR A 127 -25.81 39.38 4.92
N SER A 128 -25.27 38.62 5.87
CA SER A 128 -24.74 37.26 5.67
C SER A 128 -25.75 36.16 6.00
N ALA A 129 -26.85 36.50 6.68
CA ALA A 129 -27.93 35.58 7.00
C ALA A 129 -28.74 35.25 5.74
N GLN A 130 -28.39 34.17 5.05
CA GLN A 130 -29.18 33.67 3.93
C GLN A 130 -30.47 33.04 4.44
N THR A 131 -31.59 33.36 3.79
CA THR A 131 -32.86 32.66 4.03
C THR A 131 -32.78 31.23 3.49
N LEU A 132 -33.63 30.32 4.00
CA LEU A 132 -33.70 28.95 3.49
C LEU A 132 -33.95 28.92 1.97
N ALA A 133 -34.80 29.83 1.47
CA ALA A 133 -35.10 29.97 0.05
C ALA A 133 -33.86 30.39 -0.78
N GLU A 134 -33.01 31.26 -0.25
CA GLU A 134 -31.76 31.67 -0.92
C GLU A 134 -30.73 30.54 -0.95
N ILE A 135 -30.64 29.76 0.13
CA ILE A 135 -29.78 28.57 0.18
C ILE A 135 -30.24 27.53 -0.84
N GLU A 136 -31.55 27.27 -0.93
CA GLU A 136 -32.13 26.35 -1.92
C GLU A 136 -31.92 26.84 -3.35
N ALA A 137 -32.11 28.13 -3.61
CA ALA A 137 -31.86 28.74 -4.92
C ALA A 137 -30.37 28.66 -5.30
N PHE A 138 -29.46 28.88 -4.35
CA PHE A 138 -28.02 28.72 -4.56
C PHE A 138 -27.67 27.26 -4.86
N ALA A 139 -28.20 26.30 -4.09
CA ALA A 139 -28.00 24.87 -4.33
C ALA A 139 -28.55 24.43 -5.70
N GLU A 140 -29.71 24.95 -6.12
CA GLU A 140 -30.25 24.74 -7.47
C GLU A 140 -29.30 25.28 -8.54
N SER A 141 -28.77 26.49 -8.36
CA SER A 141 -27.82 27.08 -9.31
C SER A 141 -26.57 26.23 -9.51
N LEU A 142 -26.05 25.63 -8.43
CA LEU A 142 -24.92 24.70 -8.48
C LEU A 142 -25.28 23.42 -9.24
N ARG A 143 -26.48 22.87 -9.02
CA ARG A 143 -26.97 21.68 -9.74
C ARG A 143 -27.13 21.95 -11.23
N GLN A 144 -27.63 23.11 -11.63
CA GLN A 144 -27.75 23.50 -13.04
C GLN A 144 -26.38 23.66 -13.71
N ARG A 145 -25.41 24.26 -13.02
CA ARG A 145 -24.02 24.38 -13.51
C ARG A 145 -23.31 23.03 -13.63
N GLY A 146 -23.68 22.06 -12.79
CA GLY A 146 -23.17 20.69 -12.84
C GLY A 146 -23.79 19.83 -13.94
N LYS A 147 -24.82 20.30 -14.67
CA LYS A 147 -25.37 19.55 -15.80
C LYS A 147 -24.36 19.52 -16.94
N ALA A 148 -24.07 18.33 -17.45
CA ALA A 148 -23.19 18.15 -18.59
C ALA A 148 -23.72 18.96 -19.80
N PRO A 149 -22.85 19.64 -20.56
CA PRO A 149 -23.26 20.33 -21.77
C PRO A 149 -23.84 19.33 -22.78
N PRO A 150 -24.78 19.77 -23.64
CA PRO A 150 -25.39 18.90 -24.64
C PRO A 150 -24.33 18.28 -25.55
N PRO A 151 -24.51 17.03 -26.01
CA PRO A 151 -23.57 16.39 -26.93
C PRO A 151 -23.42 17.21 -28.21
N VAL A 152 -22.18 17.44 -28.63
CA VAL A 152 -21.89 18.05 -29.94
C VAL A 152 -22.16 17.01 -31.03
N ASP A 153 -22.97 17.37 -32.02
CA ASP A 153 -23.29 16.51 -33.17
C ASP A 153 -22.01 16.25 -33.99
N ARG A 154 -21.63 14.97 -34.12
CA ARG A 154 -20.44 14.56 -34.88
C ARG A 154 -20.89 14.25 -36.30
N ARG A 155 -20.76 15.23 -37.20
CA ARG A 155 -20.87 15.03 -38.64
C ARG A 155 -19.51 14.70 -39.24
#